data_AF-A0A1G3XVX4-F1
#
_entry.id   AF-A0A1G3XVX4-F1
#
_cell.length_a   1.000
_cell.length_b   1.000
_cell.length_c   1.000
_cell.angle_alpha   90.00
_cell.angle_beta   90.00
_cell.angle_gamma   90.00
#
_symmetry.space_group_name_H-M   'P 1'
#
loop_
_entity.id
_entity.type
_entity.pdbx_description
1 polymer ?
#
loop_
_entity_poly.entity_id
_entity_poly.type
_entity_poly.pdbx_seq_one_letter_code
_entity_poly.pdbx_strand_id
1 'polypeptide(L)'
;MSSDISEISIENIEKVLKYLPYFKDANNTFFHLSKESSLDPYIYNIKVQEFIKILYAGNFIQSFDWVAWQDEAEKFATDEHLLKNADLTTIIKLFTTHIRKERFCSGHLACMIGSGHILQLLKRLKTIREELKGNEIDKPNK
;
A
#
# COMPACT_ATOMS: atom_id res chain seq x y z
N MET A 1 11.34 -19.16 10.97
CA MET A 1 10.00 -19.24 10.36
C MET A 1 10.08 -18.48 9.04
N SER A 2 10.08 -19.18 7.91
CA SER A 2 10.04 -18.52 6.59
C SER A 2 8.77 -17.67 6.56
N SER A 3 8.92 -16.35 6.50
CA SER A 3 7.77 -15.44 6.36
C SER A 3 7.34 -15.47 4.90
N ASP A 4 6.72 -16.58 4.50
CA ASP A 4 6.19 -16.74 3.16
C ASP A 4 4.91 -15.90 3.10
N ILE A 5 4.96 -14.86 2.28
CA ILE A 5 3.82 -14.00 2.01
C ILE A 5 2.78 -14.87 1.29
N SER A 6 1.59 -14.94 1.86
CA SER A 6 0.46 -15.66 1.30
C SER A 6 -0.08 -14.97 0.06
N GLU A 7 -0.60 -15.77 -0.86
CA GLU A 7 -1.17 -15.30 -2.13
C GLU A 7 -2.36 -14.36 -1.91
N ILE A 8 -2.50 -13.39 -2.82
CA ILE A 8 -3.62 -12.44 -2.85
C ILE A 8 -4.49 -12.76 -4.06
N SER A 9 -5.79 -12.86 -3.84
CA SER A 9 -6.73 -13.05 -4.95
C SER A 9 -6.81 -11.82 -5.84
N ILE A 10 -7.06 -12.05 -7.13
CA ILE A 10 -7.35 -11.02 -8.11
C ILE A 10 -8.48 -10.08 -7.64
N GLU A 11 -9.54 -10.63 -7.05
CA GLU A 11 -10.66 -9.85 -6.53
C GLU A 11 -10.22 -8.88 -5.43
N ASN A 12 -9.32 -9.29 -4.54
CA ASN A 12 -8.78 -8.43 -3.49
C ASN A 12 -7.90 -7.33 -4.06
N ILE A 13 -7.10 -7.63 -5.09
CA ILE A 13 -6.35 -6.60 -5.83
C ILE A 13 -7.31 -5.57 -6.41
N GLU A 14 -8.39 -6.00 -7.07
CA GLU A 14 -9.38 -5.09 -7.66
C GLU A 14 -10.11 -4.25 -6.61
N LYS A 15 -10.43 -4.80 -5.44
CA LYS A 15 -11.01 -4.04 -4.32
C LYS A 15 -10.09 -2.92 -3.85
N VAL A 16 -8.79 -3.18 -3.72
CA VAL A 16 -7.79 -2.15 -3.36
C VAL A 16 -7.65 -1.10 -4.46
N LEU A 17 -7.62 -1.52 -5.73
CA LEU A 17 -7.48 -0.61 -6.87
C LEU A 17 -8.65 0.35 -7.07
N LYS A 18 -9.83 0.09 -6.50
CA LYS A 18 -10.95 1.05 -6.46
C LYS A 18 -10.59 2.37 -5.77
N TYR A 19 -9.56 2.40 -4.93
CA TYR A 19 -9.09 3.62 -4.24
C TYR A 19 -8.06 4.41 -5.05
N LEU A 20 -7.54 3.88 -6.17
CA LEU A 20 -6.56 4.59 -7.00
C LEU A 20 -7.05 5.97 -7.46
N PRO A 21 -8.30 6.16 -7.95
CA PRO A 21 -8.79 7.49 -8.32
C PRO A 21 -8.79 8.48 -7.15
N TYR A 22 -9.14 8.02 -5.94
CA TYR A 22 -9.16 8.85 -4.74
C TYR A 22 -7.77 9.37 -4.39
N PHE A 23 -6.74 8.52 -4.41
CA PHE A 23 -5.35 8.94 -4.16
C PHE A 23 -4.71 9.70 -5.32
N LYS A 24 -5.27 9.62 -6.53
CA LYS A 24 -4.78 10.36 -7.72
C LYS A 24 -5.23 11.81 -7.73
N ASP A 25 -6.40 12.10 -7.18
CA ASP A 25 -6.96 13.46 -7.19
C ASP A 25 -6.33 14.31 -6.08
N ALA A 26 -5.49 15.25 -6.51
CA ALA A 26 -4.76 16.16 -5.62
C ALA A 26 -5.68 17.15 -4.88
N ASN A 27 -6.95 17.29 -5.28
CA ASN A 27 -7.91 18.13 -4.57
C ASN A 27 -8.50 17.44 -3.33
N ASN A 28 -8.29 16.13 -3.17
CA ASN A 28 -8.79 15.41 -2.01
C ASN A 28 -8.01 15.79 -0.75
N THR A 29 -8.75 15.97 0.35
CA THR A 29 -8.16 16.08 1.68
C THR A 29 -8.04 14.68 2.29
N PHE A 30 -6.81 14.21 2.47
CA PHE A 30 -6.53 12.88 3.02
C PHE A 30 -6.44 12.84 4.54
N PHE A 31 -6.01 13.94 5.16
CA PHE A 31 -5.91 14.09 6.61
C PHE A 31 -5.95 15.57 6.99
N HIS A 32 -6.19 15.84 8.27
CA HIS A 32 -6.03 17.15 8.88
C HIS A 32 -5.33 17.02 10.24
N LEU A 33 -4.77 18.12 10.72
CA LEU A 33 -4.13 18.18 12.04
C LEU A 33 -5.14 18.66 13.08
N SER A 34 -5.32 17.87 14.14
CA SER A 34 -6.04 18.26 15.35
C SER A 34 -5.08 18.86 16.36
N LYS A 35 -5.58 19.85 17.10
CA LYS A 35 -4.87 20.45 18.24
C LYS A 35 -5.11 19.69 19.55
N GLU A 36 -5.98 18.69 19.53
CA GLU A 36 -6.41 17.95 20.73
C GLU A 36 -5.31 17.02 21.26
N SER A 37 -4.40 16.58 20.41
CA SER A 37 -3.26 15.72 20.78
C SER A 37 -1.98 16.22 20.13
N SER A 38 -0.97 16.53 20.96
CA SER A 38 0.36 16.90 20.46
C SER A 38 1.19 15.68 20.04
N LEU A 39 0.86 14.48 20.53
CA LEU A 39 1.59 13.25 20.25
C LEU A 39 1.06 12.53 19.00
N ASP A 40 -0.23 12.67 18.72
CA ASP A 40 -0.88 12.09 17.54
C ASP A 40 -1.92 13.06 16.94
N PRO A 41 -1.46 14.12 16.25
CA PRO A 41 -2.34 15.15 15.74
C PRO A 41 -3.05 14.76 14.43
N TYR A 42 -2.68 13.66 13.78
CA TYR A 42 -3.17 13.34 12.43
C TYR A 42 -4.54 12.66 12.45
N ILE A 43 -5.55 13.32 11.93
CA ILE A 43 -6.89 12.76 11.72
C ILE A 43 -7.07 12.44 10.23
N TYR A 44 -7.07 11.15 9.91
CA TYR A 44 -7.27 10.66 8.55
C TYR A 44 -8.74 10.74 8.11
N ASN A 45 -8.95 11.09 6.84
CA ASN A 45 -10.26 11.08 6.20
C ASN A 45 -10.87 9.67 6.23
N ILE A 46 -12.21 9.59 6.32
CA ILE A 46 -12.93 8.31 6.33
C ILE A 46 -12.55 7.42 5.14
N LYS A 47 -12.28 7.98 3.97
CA LYS A 47 -11.85 7.23 2.78
C LYS A 47 -10.46 6.60 2.94
N VAL A 48 -9.54 7.27 3.62
CA VAL A 48 -8.22 6.69 3.97
C VAL A 48 -8.40 5.56 4.99
N GLN A 49 -9.26 5.74 5.99
CA GLN A 49 -9.57 4.68 6.96
C GLN A 49 -10.24 3.46 6.32
N GLU A 50 -11.17 3.68 5.38
CA GLU A 50 -11.78 2.62 4.57
C GLU A 50 -10.74 1.87 3.73
N PHE A 51 -9.82 2.60 3.09
CA PHE A 51 -8.71 2.00 2.36
C PHE A 51 -7.87 1.07 3.24
N ILE A 52 -7.49 1.51 4.45
CA ILE A 52 -6.73 0.68 5.40
C ILE A 52 -7.52 -0.58 5.77
N LYS A 53 -8.83 -0.46 6.04
CA LYS A 53 -9.70 -1.62 6.32
C LYS A 53 -9.71 -2.61 5.15
N ILE A 54 -9.75 -2.11 3.91
CA ILE A 54 -9.72 -2.95 2.70
C ILE A 54 -8.35 -3.63 2.53
N LEU A 55 -7.23 -2.97 2.87
CA LEU A 55 -5.92 -3.63 2.88
C LEU A 55 -5.88 -4.81 3.86
N TYR A 56 -6.41 -4.63 5.08
CA TYR A 56 -6.51 -5.73 6.06
C TYR A 56 -7.45 -6.85 5.58
N ALA A 57 -8.66 -6.51 5.13
CA ALA A 57 -9.65 -7.49 4.66
C ALA A 57 -9.17 -8.23 3.40
N GLY A 58 -8.40 -7.57 2.54
CA GLY A 58 -7.81 -8.13 1.33
C GLY A 58 -6.50 -8.88 1.55
N ASN A 59 -6.06 -9.05 2.81
CA ASN A 59 -4.82 -9.73 3.21
C ASN A 59 -3.53 -9.05 2.70
N PHE A 60 -3.54 -7.75 2.39
CA PHE A 60 -2.34 -6.98 2.02
C PHE A 60 -1.46 -6.63 3.22
N ILE A 61 -1.98 -6.75 4.43
CA ILE A 61 -1.21 -6.53 5.66
C ILE A 61 -0.87 -7.87 6.28
N GLN A 62 0.31 -8.38 5.97
CA GLN A 62 0.73 -9.73 6.37
C GLN A 62 1.83 -9.71 7.42
N SER A 63 2.02 -10.83 8.11
CA SER A 63 3.10 -10.93 9.10
C SER A 63 4.42 -11.27 8.43
N PHE A 64 5.41 -10.40 8.60
CA PHE A 64 6.83 -10.66 8.36
C PHE A 64 7.66 -9.72 9.24
N ASP A 65 8.98 -9.87 9.24
CA ASP A 65 9.89 -8.99 9.96
C ASP A 65 10.03 -7.63 9.25
N TRP A 66 8.98 -6.82 9.33
CA TRP A 66 8.93 -5.49 8.75
C TRP A 66 9.87 -4.51 9.47
N VAL A 67 10.28 -4.81 10.71
CA VAL A 67 11.22 -3.97 11.47
C VAL A 67 12.62 -4.12 10.91
N ALA A 68 13.09 -5.36 10.70
CA ALA A 68 14.38 -5.60 10.04
C ALA A 68 14.40 -5.17 8.57
N TRP A 69 13.23 -5.03 7.93
CA TRP A 69 13.10 -4.67 6.52
C TRP A 69 12.86 -3.16 6.26
N GLN A 70 12.89 -2.31 7.29
CA GLN A 70 12.57 -0.88 7.12
C GLN A 70 13.54 -0.15 6.18
N ASP A 71 14.84 -0.42 6.28
CA ASP A 71 15.86 0.20 5.43
C ASP A 71 15.64 -0.15 3.95
N GLU A 72 15.18 -1.37 3.68
CA GLU A 72 14.83 -1.79 2.33
C GLU A 72 13.56 -1.07 1.85
N ALA A 73 12.54 -0.95 2.69
CA ALA A 73 11.32 -0.21 2.38
C ALA A 73 11.60 1.27 2.03
N GLU A 74 12.57 1.89 2.70
CA GLU A 74 12.96 3.29 2.46
C GLU A 74 13.59 3.49 1.07
N LYS A 75 14.32 2.50 0.55
CA LYS A 75 14.83 2.54 -0.83
C LYS A 75 13.68 2.64 -1.83
N PHE A 76 12.61 1.88 -1.65
CA PHE A 76 11.42 1.96 -2.52
C PHE A 76 10.66 3.28 -2.37
N ALA A 77 10.75 3.94 -1.21
CA ALA A 77 10.14 5.25 -1.00
C ALA A 77 10.91 6.39 -1.68
N THR A 78 12.21 6.19 -1.94
CA THR A 78 13.12 7.20 -2.50
C THR A 78 13.50 6.95 -3.96
N ASP A 79 13.39 5.71 -4.44
CA ASP A 79 13.70 5.30 -5.81
C ASP A 79 12.44 4.78 -6.55
N GLU A 80 11.89 5.63 -7.42
CA GLU A 80 10.73 5.31 -8.26
C GLU A 80 11.03 4.20 -9.27
N HIS A 81 12.28 4.08 -9.76
CA HIS A 81 12.66 3.02 -10.71
C HIS A 81 12.64 1.65 -10.03
N LEU A 82 13.10 1.59 -8.79
CA LEU A 82 13.04 0.37 -7.99
C LEU A 82 11.58 -0.04 -7.76
N LEU A 83 10.73 0.90 -7.38
CA LEU A 83 9.30 0.64 -7.16
C LEU A 83 8.56 0.20 -8.44
N LYS A 84 8.89 0.77 -9.58
CA LYS A 84 8.26 0.40 -10.87
C LYS A 84 8.46 -1.08 -11.22
N ASN A 85 9.53 -1.71 -10.74
CA ASN A 85 9.85 -3.10 -10.99
C ASN A 85 9.49 -4.03 -9.81
N ALA A 86 8.93 -3.51 -8.72
CA ALA A 86 8.56 -4.29 -7.55
C ALA A 86 7.52 -5.37 -7.90
N ASP A 87 7.68 -6.57 -7.34
CA ASP A 87 6.71 -7.66 -7.47
C ASP A 87 5.56 -7.52 -6.44
N LEU A 88 4.55 -8.39 -6.55
CA LEU A 88 3.38 -8.35 -5.65
C LEU A 88 3.79 -8.55 -4.18
N THR A 89 4.73 -9.46 -3.92
CA THR A 89 5.29 -9.72 -2.60
C THR A 89 5.89 -8.45 -1.98
N THR A 90 6.66 -7.69 -2.76
CA THR A 90 7.27 -6.43 -2.34
C THR A 90 6.21 -5.37 -2.07
N ILE A 91 5.18 -5.26 -2.92
CA ILE A 91 4.05 -4.34 -2.68
C ILE A 91 3.32 -4.66 -1.37
N ILE A 92 3.09 -5.94 -1.06
CA ILE A 92 2.50 -6.38 0.21
C ILE A 92 3.39 -5.99 1.39
N LYS A 93 4.70 -6.20 1.26
CA LYS A 93 5.67 -5.80 2.29
C LYS A 93 5.67 -4.28 2.52
N LEU A 94 5.65 -3.47 1.45
CA LEU A 94 5.60 -2.01 1.54
C LEU A 94 4.32 -1.52 2.23
N PHE A 95 3.14 -2.01 1.82
CA PHE A 95 1.89 -1.67 2.51
C PHE A 95 1.94 -2.04 3.99
N THR A 96 2.37 -3.26 4.29
CA THR A 96 2.51 -3.73 5.67
C THR A 96 3.43 -2.82 6.48
N THR A 97 4.62 -2.49 5.96
CA THR A 97 5.60 -1.65 6.65
C THR A 97 5.01 -0.28 6.97
N HIS A 98 4.42 0.41 5.99
CA HIS A 98 3.91 1.77 6.22
C HIS A 98 2.68 1.79 7.14
N ILE A 99 1.74 0.86 6.97
CA ILE A 99 0.53 0.79 7.80
C ILE A 99 0.86 0.40 9.24
N ARG A 100 1.84 -0.48 9.46
CA ARG A 100 2.27 -0.83 10.81
C ARG A 100 3.11 0.27 11.44
N LYS A 101 4.01 0.91 10.69
CA LYS A 101 4.87 2.01 11.18
C LYS A 101 4.06 3.22 11.65
N GLU A 102 2.93 3.52 11.03
CA GLU A 102 2.02 4.59 11.50
C GLU A 102 1.62 4.43 12.98
N ARG A 103 1.47 3.19 13.46
CA ARG A 103 1.09 2.92 14.86
C ARG A 103 2.18 3.29 15.88
N PHE A 104 3.40 3.50 15.41
CA PHE A 104 4.58 3.81 16.23
C PHE A 104 5.16 5.20 15.93
N CYS A 105 4.88 5.73 14.74
CA CYS A 105 5.37 7.02 14.26
C CYS A 105 4.18 7.77 13.66
N SER A 106 3.52 8.59 14.49
CA SER A 106 2.37 9.39 14.07
C SER A 106 2.73 10.27 12.88
N GLY A 107 1.88 10.24 11.84
CA GLY A 107 2.07 11.02 10.62
C GLY A 107 2.99 10.38 9.58
N HIS A 108 3.51 9.18 9.83
CA HIS A 108 4.28 8.42 8.84
C HIS A 108 3.44 8.17 7.57
N LEU A 109 2.22 7.68 7.72
CA LEU A 109 1.30 7.43 6.61
C LEU A 109 0.88 8.74 5.93
N ALA A 110 0.67 9.82 6.70
CA ALA A 110 0.41 11.14 6.14
C ALA A 110 1.56 11.62 5.24
N CYS A 111 2.82 11.41 5.65
CA CYS A 111 4.00 11.68 4.84
C CYS A 111 4.05 10.80 3.57
N MET A 112 3.75 9.50 3.67
CA MET A 112 3.72 8.59 2.52
C MET A 112 2.58 8.91 1.53
N ILE A 113 1.45 9.41 2.02
CA ILE A 113 0.35 9.90 1.17
C ILE A 113 0.78 11.22 0.50
N GLY A 114 1.30 12.18 1.27
CA GLY A 114 1.66 13.51 0.79
C GLY A 114 2.81 13.52 -0.22
N SER A 115 3.76 12.59 -0.09
CA SER A 115 4.84 12.37 -1.08
C SER A 115 4.37 11.64 -2.35
N GLY A 116 3.13 11.15 -2.37
CA GLY A 116 2.59 10.36 -3.48
C GLY A 116 3.06 8.90 -3.50
N HIS A 117 3.82 8.44 -2.49
CA HIS A 117 4.32 7.07 -2.43
C HIS A 117 3.18 6.03 -2.42
N ILE A 118 2.13 6.24 -1.62
CA ILE A 118 0.94 5.35 -1.61
C ILE A 118 0.26 5.29 -3.00
N LEU A 119 0.20 6.40 -3.72
CA LEU A 119 -0.33 6.43 -5.08
C LEU A 119 0.56 5.62 -6.03
N GLN A 120 1.88 5.69 -5.90
CA GLN A 120 2.81 4.89 -6.70
C GLN A 120 2.67 3.39 -6.42
N LEU A 121 2.49 2.97 -5.16
CA LEU A 121 2.18 1.58 -4.82
C LEU A 121 0.92 1.10 -5.54
N LEU A 122 -0.15 1.91 -5.55
CA LEU A 122 -1.40 1.59 -6.23
C LEU A 122 -1.24 1.51 -7.76
N LYS A 123 -0.44 2.41 -8.35
CA LYS A 123 -0.13 2.36 -9.79
C LYS A 123 0.64 1.09 -10.14
N ARG A 124 1.65 0.71 -9.34
CA ARG A 124 2.39 -0.53 -9.58
C ARG A 124 1.51 -1.76 -9.41
N LEU A 125 0.67 -1.78 -8.38
CA LEU A 125 -0.31 -2.84 -8.17
C LEU A 125 -1.27 -2.99 -9.36
N LYS A 126 -1.66 -1.87 -9.99
CA LYS A 126 -2.47 -1.89 -11.21
C LYS A 126 -1.73 -2.56 -12.37
N THR A 127 -0.46 -2.22 -12.59
CA THR A 127 0.36 -2.87 -13.62
C THR A 127 0.50 -4.38 -13.37
N ILE A 128 0.76 -4.80 -12.13
CA ILE A 128 0.80 -6.22 -11.76
C ILE A 128 -0.53 -6.91 -12.08
N ARG A 129 -1.67 -6.26 -11.80
CA ARG A 129 -3.00 -6.82 -12.13
C ARG A 129 -3.17 -7.02 -13.62
N GLU A 130 -2.70 -6.09 -14.45
CA GLU A 130 -2.74 -6.16 -15.91
C GLU A 130 -1.83 -7.28 -16.45
N GLU A 131 -0.62 -7.42 -15.89
CA GLU A 131 0.31 -8.52 -16.19
C GLU A 131 -0.34 -9.89 -15.88
N LEU A 132 -1.01 -10.02 -14.73
CA LEU A 132 -1.72 -11.24 -14.34
C LEU A 132 -2.88 -11.56 -15.30
N LYS A 133 -3.63 -10.55 -15.81
CA LYS A 133 -4.68 -10.79 -16.82
C LYS A 133 -4.11 -11.32 -18.13
N GLY A 134 -2.99 -10.77 -18.60
CA GLY A 134 -2.34 -11.22 -19.83
C GLY A 134 -1.95 -12.70 -19.77
N ASN A 135 -1.43 -13.13 -18.62
CA ASN A 135 -1.04 -14.51 -18.38
C ASN A 135 -2.21 -15.50 -18.26
N GLU A 136 -3.44 -15.03 -17.97
CA GLU A 136 -4.65 -15.86 -17.94
C GLU A 136 -5.21 -16.12 -19.35
N ILE A 137 -5.00 -15.21 -20.30
CA ILE A 137 -5.48 -15.33 -21.68
C ILE A 137 -4.61 -16.30 -22.50
N ASP A 138 -3.32 -16.41 -22.18
CA ASP A 138 -2.35 -17.26 -22.88
C ASP A 138 -2.29 -18.71 -22.36
N LYS A 139 -3.11 -19.10 -21.36
CA LYS A 139 -3.23 -20.51 -20.98
C LYS A 139 -4.18 -21.22 -21.96
N PRO A 140 -3.70 -22.14 -22.82
CA PRO A 140 -4.60 -22.92 -23.66
C PRO A 140 -5.54 -23.71 -22.75
N ASN A 141 -6.85 -23.61 -23.02
CA ASN A 141 -7.88 -24.43 -22.37
C ASN A 141 -7.43 -25.90 -22.41
N LYS A 142 -7.17 -26.47 -21.24
CA LYS A 142 -6.94 -27.91 -21.08
C LYS A 142 -8.27 -28.62 -20.87
#